data_AF-A0A1A8EC72-F1
#
_entry.id   AF-A0A1A8EC72-F1
#
_cell.length_a   1.000
_cell.length_b   1.000
_cell.length_c   1.000
_cell.angle_alpha   90.00
_cell.angle_beta   90.00
_cell.angle_gamma   90.00
#
_symmetry.space_group_name_H-M   'P 1'
#
loop_
_entity.id
_entity.type
_entity.pdbx_description
1 polymer ?
#
loop_
_entity_poly.entity_id
_entity_poly.type
_entity_poly.pdbx_seq_one_letter_code
_entity_poly.pdbx_strand_id
1 'polypeptide(L)'
;CPAGCSQSNYIVYGTSVYRGDSNICAAAIHAGVILNEVGGDCTLLKAEGQNFYPGSTRNGITSRQFDGNYAVSYTFADGELRCSGPDWYEFGEFCYKPFVDKKTWHNARRACRNLGADLVSIQSMLEQSWLESYLYEVTSDVWTGLNDLV
;
A
#
# COMPACT_ATOMS: atom_id res chain seq x y z
N CYS A 1 -3.14 -2.60 11.00
CA CYS A 1 -3.40 -1.28 11.61
C CYS A 1 -4.83 -0.84 11.29
N PRO A 2 -5.60 -0.32 12.26
CA PRO A 2 -6.96 0.16 12.01
C PRO A 2 -6.97 1.48 11.24
N ALA A 3 -8.09 1.80 10.58
CA ALA A 3 -8.36 3.12 10.04
C ALA A 3 -8.38 4.21 11.15
N GLY A 4 -8.07 5.46 10.78
CA GLY A 4 -8.09 6.62 11.66
C GLY A 4 -6.95 6.66 12.69
N CYS A 5 -5.79 6.09 12.36
CA CYS A 5 -4.65 5.99 13.27
C CYS A 5 -3.71 7.22 13.28
N SER A 6 -4.06 8.32 12.61
CA SER A 6 -3.27 9.56 12.59
C SER A 6 -3.42 10.42 13.86
N GLN A 7 -3.32 9.83 15.05
CA GLN A 7 -3.51 10.56 16.29
C GLN A 7 -2.31 11.45 16.62
N SER A 8 -2.57 12.69 17.05
CA SER A 8 -1.53 13.68 17.37
C SER A 8 -0.72 13.37 18.63
N ASN A 9 -1.16 12.42 19.46
CA ASN A 9 -0.44 11.94 20.64
C ASN A 9 0.53 10.79 20.32
N TYR A 10 0.46 10.18 19.13
CA TYR A 10 1.43 9.17 18.74
C TYR A 10 2.79 9.81 18.51
N ILE A 11 3.82 9.13 19.01
CA ILE A 11 5.20 9.57 18.88
C ILE A 11 5.86 8.69 17.84
N VAL A 12 6.41 9.34 16.81
CA VAL A 12 7.19 8.71 15.75
C VAL A 12 8.53 9.41 15.70
N TYR A 13 9.63 8.66 15.67
CA TYR A 13 10.98 9.18 15.47
C TYR A 13 11.60 8.55 14.23
N GLY A 14 12.21 9.38 13.38
CA GLY A 14 12.82 8.92 12.13
C GLY A 14 11.89 9.02 10.93
N THR A 15 12.47 8.91 9.73
CA THR A 15 11.76 9.15 8.45
C THR A 15 11.68 7.95 7.51
N SER A 16 12.77 7.20 7.38
CA SER A 16 12.86 5.99 6.53
C SER A 16 13.28 4.78 7.36
N VAL A 17 14.10 5.04 8.38
CA VAL A 17 14.35 4.13 9.50
C VAL A 17 13.71 4.77 10.72
N TYR A 18 12.83 4.02 11.39
CA TYR A 18 12.11 4.48 12.56
C TYR A 18 12.74 3.91 13.83
N ARG A 19 12.78 4.73 14.88
CA ARG A 19 13.27 4.28 16.19
C ARG A 19 12.33 3.21 16.75
N GLY A 20 12.88 2.19 17.41
CA GLY A 20 12.15 0.98 17.78
C GLY A 20 10.93 1.13 18.70
N ASP A 21 10.78 2.26 19.39
CA ASP A 21 9.61 2.59 20.22
C ASP A 21 8.59 3.52 19.53
N SER A 22 8.83 3.89 18.27
CA SER A 22 7.89 4.69 17.49
C SER A 22 6.59 3.92 17.27
N ASN A 23 5.45 4.61 17.34
CA ASN A 23 4.16 4.00 17.07
C ASN A 23 4.11 3.44 15.64
N ILE A 24 3.90 2.12 15.53
CA ILE A 24 4.01 1.39 14.25
C ILE A 24 2.98 1.88 13.23
N CYS A 25 1.72 2.09 13.62
CA CYS A 25 0.67 2.47 12.67
C CYS A 25 0.82 3.92 12.20
N ALA A 26 1.18 4.84 13.09
CA ALA A 26 1.50 6.21 12.72
C ALA A 26 2.76 6.27 11.85
N ALA A 27 3.78 5.46 12.14
CA ALA A 27 4.97 5.34 11.31
C ALA A 27 4.67 4.72 9.94
N ALA A 28 3.73 3.77 9.85
CA ALA A 28 3.30 3.16 8.59
C ALA A 28 2.57 4.18 7.71
N ILE A 29 1.69 4.99 8.30
CA ILE A 29 1.05 6.12 7.60
C ILE A 29 2.12 7.12 7.16
N HIS A 30 3.02 7.53 8.07
CA HIS A 30 4.13 8.43 7.74
C HIS A 30 4.97 7.91 6.56
N ALA A 31 5.28 6.61 6.55
CA ALA A 31 6.02 5.94 5.48
C ALA A 31 5.21 5.81 4.17
N GLY A 32 3.90 6.05 4.21
CA GLY A 32 3.01 5.86 3.07
C GLY A 32 2.72 4.40 2.77
N VAL A 33 2.96 3.48 3.71
CA VAL A 33 2.75 2.04 3.57
C VAL A 33 1.28 1.66 3.74
N ILE A 34 0.55 2.44 4.54
CA ILE A 34 -0.90 2.32 4.71
C ILE A 34 -1.54 3.70 4.63
N LEU A 35 -2.80 3.76 4.18
CA LEU A 35 -3.59 5.00 4.22
C LEU A 35 -4.29 5.14 5.56
N ASN A 36 -4.38 6.36 6.09
CA ASN A 36 -5.01 6.59 7.38
C ASN A 36 -6.52 6.27 7.34
N GLU A 37 -7.21 6.65 6.28
CA GLU A 37 -8.65 6.50 6.11
C GLU A 37 -9.11 5.04 6.01
N VAL A 38 -8.22 4.12 5.61
CA VAL A 38 -8.56 2.69 5.46
C VAL A 38 -7.83 1.81 6.47
N GLY A 39 -6.61 2.17 6.86
CA GLY A 39 -5.71 1.27 7.58
C GLY A 39 -5.14 0.20 6.66
N GLY A 40 -4.83 -0.97 7.22
CA GLY A 40 -4.26 -2.09 6.48
C GLY A 40 -3.14 -2.80 7.22
N ASP A 41 -2.60 -3.84 6.61
CA ASP A 41 -1.46 -4.58 7.13
C ASP A 41 -0.15 -3.92 6.71
N CYS A 42 0.86 -4.01 7.57
CA CYS A 42 2.19 -3.50 7.30
C CYS A 42 3.22 -4.51 7.82
N THR A 43 4.20 -4.87 6.99
CA THR A 43 5.27 -5.79 7.40
C THR A 43 6.49 -5.01 7.86
N LEU A 44 7.00 -5.31 9.07
CA LEU A 44 8.16 -4.64 9.64
C LEU A 44 9.42 -5.48 9.47
N LEU A 45 10.52 -4.83 9.11
CA LEU A 45 11.85 -5.40 9.13
C LEU A 45 12.61 -4.82 10.32
N LYS A 46 13.05 -5.68 11.24
CA LYS A 46 13.93 -5.27 12.34
C LYS A 46 15.25 -4.78 11.76
N ALA A 47 15.74 -3.65 12.24
CA ALA A 47 17.02 -3.08 11.84
C ALA A 47 17.88 -2.71 13.06
N GLU A 48 19.17 -2.53 12.83
CA GLU A 48 20.10 -2.05 13.84
C GLU A 48 19.72 -0.64 14.33
N GLY A 49 20.08 -0.36 15.58
CA GLY A 49 19.96 0.96 16.17
C GLY A 49 20.75 2.05 15.44
N GLN A 50 20.35 3.31 15.60
CA GLN A 50 21.07 4.47 15.07
C GLN A 50 21.36 5.48 16.19
N ASN A 51 22.37 6.32 15.97
CA ASN A 51 22.70 7.45 16.83
C ASN A 51 22.01 8.75 16.41
N PHE A 52 21.32 8.76 15.27
CA PHE A 52 20.58 9.89 14.76
C PHE A 52 19.39 9.41 13.93
N TYR A 53 18.20 9.94 14.20
CA TYR A 53 17.00 9.69 13.43
C TYR A 53 16.46 11.03 12.93
N PRO A 54 16.50 11.33 11.62
CA PRO A 54 15.97 12.58 11.09
C PRO A 54 14.44 12.61 11.18
N GLY A 55 13.89 13.72 11.67
CA GLY A 55 12.44 13.97 11.66
C GLY A 55 12.00 14.59 10.33
N SER A 56 10.75 14.31 9.92
CA SER A 56 10.14 14.91 8.74
C SER A 56 8.61 14.95 8.87
N THR A 57 7.92 15.52 7.89
CA THR A 57 6.46 15.40 7.77
C THR A 57 6.14 14.74 6.44
N ARG A 58 5.44 13.61 6.48
CA ARG A 58 5.01 12.82 5.32
C ARG A 58 3.62 12.26 5.58
N ASN A 59 2.78 12.24 4.55
CA ASN A 59 1.44 11.63 4.61
C ASN A 59 0.59 12.07 5.82
N GLY A 60 0.69 13.36 6.18
CA GLY A 60 -0.07 13.95 7.29
C GLY A 60 0.45 13.63 8.70
N ILE A 61 1.54 12.87 8.83
CA ILE A 61 2.20 12.58 10.11
C ILE A 61 3.51 13.36 10.19
N THR A 62 3.78 13.97 11.35
CA THR A 62 5.08 14.59 11.65
C THR A 62 5.88 13.67 12.57
N SER A 63 7.00 13.16 12.08
CA SER A 63 7.99 12.45 12.88
C SER A 63 8.98 13.43 13.53
N ARG A 64 9.48 13.06 14.70
CA ARG A 64 10.43 13.83 15.49
C ARG A 64 11.86 13.43 15.16
N GLN A 65 12.75 14.41 15.17
CA GLN A 65 14.17 14.13 15.15
C GLN A 65 14.62 13.59 16.52
N PHE A 66 15.57 12.67 16.51
CA PHE A 66 16.27 12.20 17.70
C PHE A 66 17.77 12.19 17.45
N ASP A 67 18.51 12.92 18.27
CA ASP A 67 19.98 12.95 18.27
C ASP A 67 20.47 12.25 19.54
N GLY A 68 20.81 10.97 19.40
CA GLY A 68 21.08 10.07 20.50
C GLY A 68 21.10 8.60 20.07
N ASN A 69 21.86 7.79 20.80
CA ASN A 69 21.94 6.36 20.55
C ASN A 69 20.66 5.64 20.99
N TYR A 70 20.05 4.89 20.07
CA TYR A 70 18.97 3.97 20.37
C TYR A 70 19.30 2.58 19.83
N ALA A 71 19.07 1.54 20.62
CA ALA A 71 19.61 0.20 20.36
C ALA A 71 18.93 -0.57 19.21
N VAL A 72 17.70 -0.21 18.84
CA VAL A 72 16.92 -0.96 17.85
C VAL A 72 16.09 -0.03 16.98
N SER A 73 16.00 -0.37 15.70
CA SER A 73 15.16 0.35 14.74
C SER A 73 14.25 -0.63 14.00
N TYR A 74 13.35 -0.08 13.21
CA TYR A 74 12.64 -0.84 12.18
C TYR A 74 12.47 -0.03 10.90
N THR A 75 12.28 -0.75 9.81
CA THR A 75 11.77 -0.22 8.53
C THR A 75 10.52 -1.00 8.14
N PHE A 76 9.81 -0.54 7.13
CA PHE A 76 8.77 -1.33 6.50
C PHE A 76 9.37 -2.15 5.35
N ALA A 77 8.89 -3.38 5.17
CA ALA A 77 9.27 -4.23 4.04
C ALA A 77 8.69 -3.67 2.73
N ASP A 78 7.50 -3.10 2.84
CA ASP A 78 6.78 -2.43 1.75
C ASP A 78 7.23 -0.97 1.69
N GLY A 79 7.51 -0.47 0.49
CA GLY A 79 7.81 0.95 0.24
C GLY A 79 6.56 1.82 0.37
N GLU A 80 6.71 3.12 0.07
CA GLU A 80 5.54 3.99 -0.18
C GLU A 80 4.61 3.29 -1.17
N LEU A 81 3.31 3.18 -0.83
CA LEU A 81 2.30 2.46 -1.61
C LEU A 81 2.47 2.79 -3.10
N ARG A 82 2.99 1.83 -3.88
CA ARG A 82 3.19 2.02 -5.32
C ARG A 82 1.86 2.15 -6.06
N CYS A 83 0.80 1.66 -5.44
CA CYS A 83 -0.56 1.73 -5.94
C CYS A 83 -1.40 2.72 -5.13
N SER A 84 -2.40 3.32 -5.78
CA SER A 84 -3.18 4.47 -5.28
C SER A 84 -4.14 4.16 -4.11
N GLY A 85 -3.85 3.17 -3.28
CA GLY A 85 -4.61 2.81 -2.08
C GLY A 85 -4.78 1.30 -1.87
N PRO A 86 -5.45 0.91 -0.77
CA PRO A 86 -5.51 -0.47 -0.28
C PRO A 86 -6.42 -1.39 -1.10
N ASP A 87 -7.35 -0.82 -1.87
CA ASP A 87 -8.15 -1.60 -2.83
C ASP A 87 -7.36 -1.94 -4.10
N TRP A 88 -6.10 -1.51 -4.19
CA TRP A 88 -5.20 -1.85 -5.26
C TRP A 88 -4.17 -2.87 -4.75
N TYR A 89 -4.01 -3.93 -5.53
CA TYR A 89 -3.09 -5.02 -5.28
C TYR A 89 -1.90 -4.89 -6.21
N GLU A 90 -0.69 -5.02 -5.67
CA GLU A 90 0.54 -4.94 -6.46
C GLU A 90 0.95 -6.33 -6.97
N PHE A 91 1.28 -6.41 -8.25
CA PHE A 91 2.03 -7.52 -8.81
C PHE A 91 3.07 -7.00 -9.81
N GLY A 92 4.35 -7.14 -9.43
CA GLY A 92 5.47 -6.62 -10.21
C GLY A 92 5.52 -5.09 -10.21
N GLU A 93 5.28 -4.46 -11.35
CA GLU A 93 5.22 -2.99 -11.50
C GLU A 93 3.79 -2.49 -11.75
N PHE A 94 2.80 -3.37 -11.65
CA PHE A 94 1.41 -3.08 -11.99
C PHE A 94 0.50 -3.13 -10.76
N CYS A 95 -0.57 -2.34 -10.81
CA CYS A 95 -1.58 -2.22 -9.78
C CYS A 95 -2.92 -2.73 -10.30
N TYR A 96 -3.57 -3.62 -9.54
CA TYR A 96 -4.80 -4.30 -9.92
C TYR A 96 -5.90 -3.97 -8.91
N LYS A 97 -7.08 -3.56 -9.38
CA LYS A 97 -8.23 -3.29 -8.51
C LYS A 97 -9.44 -4.11 -8.96
N PRO A 98 -9.86 -5.13 -8.20
CA PRO A 98 -11.07 -5.90 -8.51
C PRO A 98 -12.32 -5.10 -8.17
N PHE A 99 -13.42 -5.41 -8.87
CA PHE A 99 -14.72 -4.82 -8.63
C PHE A 99 -15.76 -5.93 -8.51
N VAL A 100 -16.60 -5.85 -7.47
CA VAL A 100 -17.73 -6.77 -7.26
C VAL A 100 -18.97 -6.39 -8.06
N ASP A 101 -19.07 -5.12 -8.49
CA ASP A 101 -20.22 -4.63 -9.23
C ASP A 101 -20.28 -5.21 -10.65
N LYS A 102 -21.39 -5.87 -10.98
CA LYS A 102 -21.63 -6.32 -12.35
C LYS A 102 -21.84 -5.13 -13.29
N LYS A 103 -21.08 -5.10 -14.38
CA LYS A 103 -21.14 -4.09 -15.43
C LYS A 103 -21.06 -4.76 -16.80
N THR A 104 -21.51 -4.07 -17.85
CA THR A 104 -21.16 -4.45 -19.23
C THR A 104 -19.67 -4.21 -19.46
N TRP A 105 -19.06 -4.91 -20.43
CA TRP A 105 -17.63 -4.74 -20.73
C TRP A 105 -17.25 -3.27 -20.99
N HIS A 106 -18.04 -2.55 -21.80
CA HIS A 106 -17.83 -1.13 -22.09
C HIS A 106 -17.88 -0.24 -20.84
N ASN A 107 -18.81 -0.51 -19.91
CA ASN A 107 -18.93 0.24 -18.68
C ASN A 107 -17.83 -0.11 -17.67
N ALA A 108 -17.41 -1.37 -17.61
CA ALA A 108 -16.27 -1.80 -16.81
C ALA A 108 -14.98 -1.10 -17.26
N ARG A 109 -14.71 -1.11 -18.58
CA ARG A 109 -13.58 -0.40 -19.17
C ARG A 109 -13.57 1.09 -18.87
N ARG A 110 -14.73 1.74 -19.02
CA ARG A 110 -14.89 3.16 -18.68
C ARG A 110 -14.59 3.43 -17.20
N ALA A 111 -15.05 2.57 -16.31
CA ALA A 111 -14.79 2.71 -14.87
C ALA A 111 -13.28 2.61 -14.55
N CYS A 112 -12.56 1.64 -15.12
CA CYS A 112 -11.10 1.54 -14.96
C CYS A 112 -10.38 2.79 -15.49
N ARG A 113 -10.79 3.29 -16.66
CA ARG A 113 -10.22 4.50 -17.27
C ARG A 113 -10.45 5.77 -16.47
N ASN A 114 -11.60 5.89 -15.81
CA ASN A 114 -11.87 7.01 -14.91
C ASN A 114 -10.96 7.02 -13.68
N LEU A 115 -10.31 5.91 -13.35
CA LEU A 115 -9.34 5.78 -12.27
C LEU A 115 -7.89 5.91 -12.76
N GLY A 116 -7.67 6.22 -14.04
CA GLY A 116 -6.33 6.28 -14.64
C GLY A 116 -5.73 4.91 -14.99
N ALA A 117 -6.54 3.85 -15.03
CA ALA A 117 -6.14 2.49 -15.40
C ALA A 117 -6.88 2.02 -16.68
N ASP A 118 -6.79 0.74 -17.02
CA ASP A 118 -7.65 0.08 -18.03
C ASP A 118 -8.01 -1.34 -17.53
N LEU A 119 -8.86 -2.07 -18.25
CA LEU A 119 -9.11 -3.47 -17.92
C LEU A 119 -7.80 -4.30 -18.01
N VAL A 120 -7.69 -5.30 -17.14
CA VAL A 120 -6.45 -6.09 -16.99
C VAL A 120 -6.06 -6.80 -18.30
N SER A 121 -4.78 -6.74 -18.63
CA SER A 121 -4.16 -7.49 -19.72
C SER A 121 -3.16 -8.46 -19.13
N ILE A 122 -3.49 -9.74 -19.11
CA ILE A 122 -2.66 -10.78 -18.49
C ILE A 122 -1.58 -11.22 -19.47
N GLN A 123 -0.31 -10.95 -19.16
CA GLN A 123 0.82 -11.16 -20.06
C GLN A 123 1.73 -12.33 -19.68
N SER A 124 1.50 -12.96 -18.53
CA SER A 124 2.30 -14.11 -18.10
C SER A 124 1.50 -15.13 -17.29
N MET A 125 1.97 -16.38 -17.29
CA MET A 125 1.38 -17.42 -16.44
C MET A 125 1.55 -17.13 -14.94
N LEU A 126 2.58 -16.39 -14.56
CA LEU A 126 2.81 -15.98 -13.17
C LEU A 126 1.77 -14.94 -12.71
N GLU A 127 1.45 -13.99 -13.58
CA GLU A 127 0.37 -13.01 -13.35
C GLU A 127 -0.99 -13.71 -13.29
N GLN A 128 -1.25 -14.65 -14.21
CA GLN A 128 -2.46 -15.46 -14.21
C GLN A 128 -2.63 -16.22 -12.88
N SER A 129 -1.61 -16.93 -12.41
CA SER A 129 -1.73 -17.72 -11.17
C SER A 129 -1.85 -16.82 -9.94
N TRP A 130 -1.17 -15.68 -9.93
CA TRP A 130 -1.33 -14.69 -8.88
C TRP A 130 -2.77 -14.15 -8.84
N LEU A 131 -3.32 -13.70 -9.97
CA LEU A 131 -4.71 -13.23 -10.07
C LEU A 131 -5.71 -14.29 -9.61
N GLU A 132 -5.54 -15.54 -10.04
CA GLU A 132 -6.38 -16.66 -9.62
C GLU A 132 -6.30 -16.89 -8.11
N SER A 133 -5.13 -16.81 -7.49
CA SER A 133 -4.99 -17.00 -6.05
C SER A 133 -5.53 -15.83 -5.22
N TYR A 134 -5.34 -14.60 -5.68
CA TYR A 134 -5.57 -13.39 -4.90
C TYR A 134 -6.98 -12.82 -5.10
N LEU A 135 -7.59 -13.05 -6.26
CA LEU A 135 -8.93 -12.56 -6.60
C LEU A 135 -10.02 -13.62 -6.47
N TYR A 136 -9.67 -14.86 -6.09
CA TYR A 136 -10.61 -15.97 -5.87
C TYR A 136 -11.73 -15.61 -4.91
N GLU A 137 -11.42 -14.85 -3.86
CA GLU A 137 -12.41 -14.50 -2.82
C GLU A 137 -13.44 -13.47 -3.28
N VAL A 138 -13.22 -12.82 -4.43
CA VAL A 138 -14.02 -11.67 -4.85
C VAL A 138 -15.10 -12.07 -5.87
N THR A 139 -14.76 -12.82 -6.92
CA THR A 139 -15.74 -13.23 -7.96
C THR A 139 -15.26 -14.44 -8.78
N SER A 140 -16.17 -15.20 -9.41
CA SER A 140 -15.82 -16.29 -10.33
C SER A 140 -15.54 -15.88 -11.77
N ASP A 141 -16.16 -14.79 -12.26
CA ASP A 141 -16.04 -14.32 -13.65
C ASP A 141 -15.80 -12.81 -13.70
N VAL A 142 -14.65 -12.39 -14.23
CA VAL A 142 -14.25 -10.97 -14.34
C VAL A 142 -14.05 -10.55 -15.80
N TRP A 143 -14.39 -9.30 -16.11
CA TRP A 143 -14.02 -8.72 -17.40
C TRP A 143 -12.53 -8.44 -17.45
N THR A 144 -11.88 -8.88 -18.54
CA THR A 144 -10.50 -8.53 -18.87
C THR A 144 -10.45 -7.62 -20.10
N GLY A 145 -9.27 -7.09 -20.41
CA GLY A 145 -9.02 -6.23 -21.57
C GLY A 145 -9.04 -6.98 -22.91
N LEU A 146 -9.09 -8.31 -22.91
CA LEU A 146 -9.15 -9.12 -24.14
C LEU A 146 -10.47 -8.87 -24.88
N ASN A 147 -10.39 -8.45 -26.14
CA ASN A 147 -11.55 -8.21 -26.99
C ASN A 147 -11.17 -8.32 -28.46
N ASP A 148 -12.16 -8.59 -29.31
CA ASP A 148 -12.09 -8.66 -30.77
C ASP A 148 -12.94 -7.55 -31.44
N LEU A 149 -13.30 -6.52 -30.67
CA LEU A 149 -14.09 -5.40 -31.16
C LEU A 149 -13.28 -4.63 -32.21
N VAL A 150 -13.90 -4.43 -33.38
CA VAL A 150 -13.34 -3.72 -34.53
C VAL A 150 -13.60 -2.21 -34.43
#